data_AF-A0A0P9DCA6-F1
#
_entry.id   AF-A0A0P9DCA6-F1
#
_cell.length_a   1.000
_cell.length_b   1.000
_cell.length_c   1.000
_cell.angle_alpha   90.00
_cell.angle_beta   90.00
_cell.angle_gamma   90.00
#
_symmetry.space_group_name_H-M   'P 1'
#
loop_
_entity.id
_entity.type
_entity.pdbx_description
1 polymer ?
#
loop_
_entity_poly.entity_id
_entity_poly.type
_entity_poly.pdbx_seq_one_letter_code
_entity_poly.pdbx_strand_id
1 'polypeptide(L)'
;MNIIDTFATQVTERIEPVVKVADRHPSRLRYELSNLIVTPQWEQHLRRMFDAWAEAADGRSGVDPGIWISGFFGSGKSLLMKVLGIILEGNELDGQHVDDIFLSRLPEHSPDRGEIKRLLTAIRRKTATTAVGGNIHALQGSSNESLALIAFKLFAAEQGYTHNWA
;
A
#
# COMPACT_ATOMS: atom_id res chain seq x y z
N MET A 1 -23.47 -27.21 -13.37
CA MET A 1 -22.86 -26.19 -12.50
C MET A 1 -21.45 -26.66 -12.21
N ASN A 2 -20.45 -25.97 -12.75
CA ASN A 2 -19.06 -26.30 -12.48
C ASN A 2 -18.64 -25.60 -11.17
N ILE A 3 -17.73 -26.19 -10.39
CA ILE A 3 -17.24 -25.57 -9.15
C ILE A 3 -16.62 -24.19 -9.42
N ILE A 4 -16.03 -24.02 -10.61
CA ILE A 4 -15.46 -22.72 -11.03
C ILE A 4 -16.50 -21.59 -11.03
N ASP A 5 -17.78 -21.90 -11.27
CA ASP A 5 -18.86 -20.92 -11.36
C ASP A 5 -19.29 -20.41 -9.97
N THR A 6 -18.83 -21.03 -8.87
CA THR A 6 -19.17 -20.62 -7.50
C THR A 6 -18.26 -19.54 -6.94
N PHE A 7 -17.11 -19.28 -7.57
CA PHE A 7 -16.15 -18.30 -7.08
C PHE A 7 -16.54 -16.87 -7.51
N ALA A 8 -16.41 -15.92 -6.58
CA ALA A 8 -16.65 -14.50 -6.85
C ALA A 8 -15.56 -13.83 -7.71
N THR A 9 -14.44 -14.51 -7.94
CA THR A 9 -13.29 -14.03 -8.71
C THR A 9 -12.75 -15.16 -9.59
N GLN A 10 -12.03 -14.81 -10.65
CA GLN A 10 -11.47 -15.78 -11.56
C GLN A 10 -10.29 -16.52 -10.90
N VAL A 11 -10.46 -17.82 -10.63
CA VAL A 11 -9.47 -18.64 -9.91
C VAL A 11 -8.51 -19.42 -10.82
N THR A 12 -8.61 -19.25 -12.14
CA THR A 12 -7.75 -19.93 -13.12
C THR A 12 -6.42 -19.21 -13.35
N GLU A 13 -6.28 -18.00 -12.80
CA GLU A 13 -5.09 -17.19 -13.00
C GLU A 13 -3.92 -17.63 -12.14
N ARG A 14 -2.70 -17.46 -12.67
CA ARG A 14 -1.48 -17.79 -11.95
C ARG A 14 -1.28 -16.80 -10.80
N ILE A 15 -1.24 -17.31 -9.58
CA ILE A 15 -0.85 -16.54 -8.40
C ILE A 15 0.66 -16.59 -8.26
N GLU A 16 1.31 -15.42 -8.21
CA GLU A 16 2.73 -15.36 -7.89
C GLU A 16 2.97 -15.75 -6.43
N PRO A 17 3.90 -16.67 -6.14
CA PRO A 17 4.13 -17.13 -4.77
C PRO A 17 4.72 -16.04 -3.87
N VAL A 18 5.36 -15.02 -4.46
CA VAL A 18 6.01 -13.93 -3.73
C VAL A 18 5.59 -12.59 -4.34
N VAL A 19 5.07 -11.71 -3.49
CA VAL A 19 4.74 -10.34 -3.87
C VAL A 19 6.04 -9.58 -4.17
N LYS A 20 6.17 -9.12 -5.40
CA LYS A 20 7.27 -8.23 -5.82
C LYS A 20 6.83 -6.79 -5.58
N VAL A 21 7.32 -6.18 -4.50
CA VAL A 21 6.95 -4.80 -4.11
C VAL A 21 7.44 -3.77 -5.15
N ALA A 22 8.57 -4.05 -5.81
CA ALA A 22 9.12 -3.21 -6.87
C ALA A 22 8.38 -3.34 -8.21
N ASP A 23 7.54 -4.36 -8.41
CA ASP A 23 6.74 -4.51 -9.64
C ASP A 23 5.52 -3.59 -9.57
N ARG A 24 5.62 -2.44 -10.24
CA ARG A 24 4.61 -1.38 -10.24
C ARG A 24 3.95 -1.15 -11.61
N HIS A 25 4.00 -2.14 -12.51
CA HIS A 25 3.33 -2.01 -13.81
C HIS A 25 1.81 -1.79 -13.61
N PRO A 26 1.17 -0.76 -14.23
CA PRO A 26 -0.22 -0.41 -13.93
C PRO A 26 -1.22 -1.57 -14.04
N SER A 27 -1.13 -2.36 -15.10
CA SER A 27 -2.00 -3.53 -15.29
C SER A 27 -1.81 -4.61 -14.21
N ARG A 28 -0.60 -4.78 -13.68
CA ARG A 28 -0.31 -5.72 -12.58
C ARG A 28 -0.87 -5.18 -11.27
N LEU A 29 -0.69 -3.89 -10.99
CA LEU A 29 -1.26 -3.25 -9.81
C LEU A 29 -2.79 -3.31 -9.83
N ARG A 30 -3.40 -3.06 -10.99
CA ARG A 30 -4.85 -3.18 -11.18
C ARG A 30 -5.30 -4.60 -10.87
N TYR A 31 -4.65 -5.59 -11.48
CA TYR A 31 -4.96 -7.00 -11.26
C TYR A 31 -4.87 -7.39 -9.77
N GLU A 32 -3.78 -7.03 -9.09
CA GLU A 32 -3.57 -7.31 -7.68
C GLU A 32 -4.65 -6.64 -6.80
N LEU A 33 -4.97 -5.37 -7.08
CA LEU A 33 -5.96 -4.62 -6.30
C LEU A 33 -7.39 -5.11 -6.57
N SER A 34 -7.74 -5.43 -7.81
CA SER A 34 -9.07 -5.94 -8.18
C SER A 34 -9.36 -7.35 -7.64
N ASN A 35 -8.32 -8.16 -7.43
CA ASN A 35 -8.45 -9.50 -6.84
C ASN A 35 -8.18 -9.51 -5.33
N LEU A 36 -7.95 -8.35 -4.71
CA LEU A 36 -7.71 -8.26 -3.28
C LEU A 36 -8.93 -8.75 -2.50
N ILE A 37 -8.69 -9.60 -1.51
CA ILE A 37 -9.68 -10.05 -0.53
C ILE A 37 -9.41 -9.30 0.77
N VAL A 38 -10.30 -8.37 1.11
CA VAL A 38 -10.18 -7.59 2.35
C VAL A 38 -10.97 -8.31 3.44
N THR A 39 -10.25 -8.84 4.44
CA THR A 39 -10.88 -9.40 5.64
C THR A 39 -11.30 -8.28 6.61
N PRO A 40 -12.23 -8.52 7.53
CA PRO A 40 -12.63 -7.51 8.52
C PRO A 40 -11.46 -6.98 9.35
N GLN A 41 -10.49 -7.83 9.70
CA GLN A 41 -9.29 -7.40 10.42
C GLN A 41 -8.41 -6.49 9.55
N TRP A 42 -8.21 -6.86 8.28
CA TRP A 42 -7.46 -6.05 7.31
C TRP A 42 -8.08 -4.66 7.16
N GLU A 43 -9.41 -4.61 7.06
CA GLU A 43 -10.16 -3.37 6.96
C GLU A 43 -9.96 -2.47 8.18
N GLN A 44 -10.06 -3.02 9.39
CA GLN A 44 -9.79 -2.27 10.62
C GLN A 44 -8.34 -1.75 10.69
N HIS A 45 -7.36 -2.55 10.24
CA HIS A 45 -5.98 -2.10 10.16
C HIS A 45 -5.82 -0.96 9.15
N LEU A 46 -6.39 -1.09 7.95
CA LEU A 46 -6.35 -0.05 6.92
C LEU A 46 -7.00 1.25 7.39
N ARG A 47 -8.17 1.17 8.03
CA ARG A 47 -8.83 2.33 8.65
C ARG A 47 -7.90 3.04 9.64
N ARG A 48 -7.31 2.31 10.60
CA ARG A 48 -6.39 2.91 11.58
C ARG A 48 -5.16 3.55 10.93
N MET A 49 -4.62 2.93 9.88
CA MET A 49 -3.52 3.50 9.12
C MET A 49 -3.95 4.78 8.41
N PHE A 50 -5.08 4.80 7.70
CA PHE A 50 -5.56 6.02 7.04
C PHE A 50 -5.92 7.14 8.02
N ASP A 51 -6.42 6.80 9.21
CA ASP A 51 -6.68 7.77 10.28
C ASP A 51 -5.38 8.47 10.72
N ALA A 52 -4.33 7.69 11.01
CA ALA A 52 -3.01 8.23 11.36
C ALA A 52 -2.41 9.11 10.25
N TRP A 53 -2.59 8.74 8.97
CA TRP A 53 -2.16 9.58 7.84
C TRP A 53 -2.97 10.86 7.73
N ALA A 54 -4.29 10.80 7.93
CA ALA A 54 -5.14 11.99 7.88
C ALA A 54 -4.80 12.97 9.02
N GLU A 55 -4.52 12.47 10.23
CA GLU A 55 -4.07 13.31 11.34
C GLU A 55 -2.72 13.98 11.07
N ALA A 56 -1.77 13.24 10.48
CA ALA A 56 -0.47 13.75 10.09
C ALA A 56 -0.59 14.80 8.97
N ALA A 57 -1.43 14.55 7.96
CA ALA A 57 -1.75 15.48 6.89
C ALA A 57 -2.36 16.80 7.40
N ASP A 58 -3.07 16.75 8.52
CA ASP A 58 -3.66 17.94 9.16
C ASP A 58 -2.66 18.74 10.01
N GLY A 59 -1.43 18.24 10.20
CA GLY A 59 -0.43 18.84 11.09
C GLY A 59 -0.82 18.86 12.57
N ARG A 60 -1.88 18.14 12.94
CA ARG A 60 -2.48 18.18 14.28
C ARG A 60 -1.71 17.36 15.30
N SER A 61 -1.08 16.25 14.88
CA SER A 61 -0.37 15.36 15.79
C SER A 61 1.04 15.85 16.11
N GLY A 62 1.65 16.64 15.22
CA GLY A 62 3.07 17.02 15.30
C GLY A 62 4.05 15.85 15.14
N VAL A 63 3.57 14.65 14.77
CA VAL A 63 4.34 13.42 14.67
C VAL A 63 4.00 12.69 13.37
N ASP A 64 5.02 12.33 12.60
CA ASP A 64 4.86 11.54 11.38
C ASP A 64 4.50 10.07 11.70
N PRO A 65 3.59 9.44 10.93
CA PRO A 65 3.12 8.10 11.22
C PRO A 65 4.20 7.05 10.94
N GLY A 66 4.50 6.21 11.93
CA GLY A 66 5.34 5.02 11.80
C GLY A 66 4.52 3.74 11.95
N ILE A 67 4.65 2.81 11.00
CA ILE A 67 3.98 1.49 11.07
C ILE A 67 5.02 0.38 11.17
N TRP A 68 4.79 -0.55 12.10
CA TRP A 68 5.46 -1.85 12.13
C TRP A 68 4.50 -2.97 11.72
N ILE A 69 4.83 -3.72 10.65
CA ILE A 69 4.02 -4.85 10.16
C ILE A 69 4.76 -6.17 10.43
N SER A 70 4.20 -7.02 11.28
CA SER A 70 4.76 -8.33 11.65
C SER A 70 3.76 -9.47 11.45
N GLY A 71 4.24 -10.72 11.43
CA GLY A 71 3.41 -11.91 11.19
C GLY A 71 4.15 -13.05 10.48
N PHE A 72 3.54 -14.23 10.45
CA PHE A 72 4.12 -15.46 9.89
C PHE A 72 4.27 -15.44 8.35
N PHE A 73 5.04 -16.38 7.78
CA PHE A 73 5.22 -16.47 6.33
C PHE A 73 3.88 -16.73 5.61
N GLY A 74 3.62 -16.02 4.51
CA GLY A 74 2.34 -16.14 3.79
C GLY A 74 1.16 -15.37 4.41
N SER A 75 1.35 -14.62 5.50
CA SER A 75 0.27 -13.84 6.14
C SER A 75 -0.12 -12.54 5.42
N GLY A 76 0.41 -12.28 4.23
CA GLY A 76 0.06 -11.10 3.42
C GLY A 76 0.75 -9.77 3.79
N LYS A 77 1.81 -9.76 4.62
CA LYS A 77 2.49 -8.51 5.05
C LYS A 77 2.96 -7.63 3.90
N SER A 78 3.70 -8.20 2.95
CA SER A 78 4.22 -7.48 1.79
C SER A 78 3.10 -7.01 0.85
N LEU A 79 2.00 -7.77 0.78
CA LEU A 79 0.80 -7.37 0.04
C LEU A 79 0.15 -6.15 0.72
N LEU A 80 -0.02 -6.17 2.04
CA LEU A 80 -0.57 -5.04 2.80
C LEU A 80 0.25 -3.76 2.58
N MET A 81 1.57 -3.88 2.68
CA MET A 81 2.48 -2.74 2.46
C MET A 81 2.38 -2.21 1.02
N LYS A 82 2.31 -3.09 0.02
CA LYS A 82 2.17 -2.72 -1.39
C LYS A 82 0.82 -2.03 -1.64
N VAL A 83 -0.28 -2.61 -1.16
CA VAL A 83 -1.63 -2.05 -1.25
C VAL A 83 -1.72 -0.68 -0.58
N LEU A 84 -1.17 -0.54 0.62
CA LEU A 84 -1.13 0.74 1.33
C LEU A 84 -0.40 1.80 0.50
N GLY A 85 0.76 1.47 -0.08
CA GLY A 85 1.51 2.37 -0.95
C GLY A 85 0.73 2.78 -2.20
N ILE A 86 0.09 1.84 -2.90
CA ILE A 86 -0.74 2.10 -4.10
C ILE A 86 -1.90 3.05 -3.75
N ILE A 87 -2.64 2.73 -2.69
CA ILE A 87 -3.78 3.53 -2.26
C ILE A 87 -3.30 4.93 -1.87
N LEU A 88 -2.21 5.04 -1.09
CA LEU A 88 -1.70 6.31 -0.61
C LEU A 88 -1.11 7.20 -1.72
N GLU A 89 -0.56 6.63 -2.80
CA GLU A 89 -0.17 7.40 -3.99
C GLU A 89 -1.38 8.02 -4.68
N GLY A 90 -2.49 7.28 -4.82
CA GLY A 90 -3.72 7.82 -5.40
C GLY A 90 -3.71 7.95 -6.92
N ASN A 91 -2.86 7.20 -7.63
CA ASN A 91 -2.80 7.24 -9.09
C ASN A 91 -4.01 6.53 -9.73
N GLU A 92 -4.22 6.76 -11.03
CA GLU A 92 -5.16 5.95 -11.82
C GLU A 92 -4.49 4.66 -12.30
N LEU A 93 -5.26 3.57 -12.34
CA LEU A 93 -4.85 2.28 -12.90
C LEU A 93 -5.80 1.90 -14.04
N ASP A 94 -5.29 1.99 -15.26
CA ASP A 94 -6.04 1.80 -16.50
C ASP A 94 -7.32 2.66 -16.56
N GLY A 95 -7.19 3.96 -16.25
CA GLY A 95 -8.27 4.95 -16.33
C GLY A 95 -9.30 4.91 -15.19
N GLN A 96 -9.02 4.16 -14.12
CA GLN A 96 -9.86 4.14 -12.92
C GLN A 96 -9.03 4.51 -11.69
N HIS A 97 -9.57 5.38 -10.84
CA HIS A 97 -8.89 5.81 -9.62
C HIS A 97 -8.72 4.64 -8.64
N VAL A 98 -7.53 4.51 -8.02
CA VAL A 98 -7.22 3.42 -7.08
C VAL A 98 -8.18 3.32 -5.91
N ASP A 99 -8.65 4.45 -5.38
CA ASP A 99 -9.59 4.47 -4.26
C ASP A 99 -10.92 3.80 -4.64
N ASP A 100 -11.41 4.01 -5.87
CA ASP A 100 -12.66 3.39 -6.32
C ASP A 100 -12.50 1.88 -6.50
N ILE A 101 -11.36 1.45 -7.06
CA ILE A 101 -11.03 0.02 -7.18
C ILE A 101 -10.98 -0.60 -5.78
N PHE A 102 -10.23 -0.01 -4.85
CA PHE A 102 -10.07 -0.51 -3.48
C PHE A 102 -11.40 -0.53 -2.72
N LEU A 103 -12.18 0.54 -2.76
CA LEU A 103 -13.49 0.61 -2.11
C LEU A 103 -14.43 -0.46 -2.66
N SER A 104 -14.37 -0.81 -3.94
CA SER A 104 -15.16 -1.93 -4.49
C SER A 104 -14.81 -3.30 -3.88
N ARG A 105 -13.63 -3.43 -3.23
CA ARG A 105 -13.17 -4.66 -2.57
C ARG A 105 -13.55 -4.75 -1.09
N LEU A 106 -13.98 -3.65 -0.48
CA LEU A 106 -14.51 -3.68 0.88
C LEU A 106 -15.86 -4.39 0.91
N PRO A 107 -16.16 -5.19 1.94
CA PRO A 107 -17.47 -5.83 2.10
C PRO A 107 -18.62 -4.81 1.95
N GLU A 108 -19.70 -5.18 1.24
CA GLU A 108 -20.83 -4.27 0.98
C GLU A 108 -21.44 -3.68 2.27
N HIS A 109 -21.51 -4.50 3.33
CA HIS A 109 -22.03 -4.13 4.64
C HIS A 109 -20.94 -3.75 5.64
N SER A 110 -19.75 -3.39 5.18
CA SER A 110 -18.70 -2.94 6.08
C SER A 110 -19.14 -1.66 6.82
N PRO A 111 -19.03 -1.62 8.17
CA PRO A 111 -19.26 -0.41 8.94
C PRO A 111 -18.16 0.65 8.74
N ASP A 112 -16.96 0.24 8.32
CA ASP A 112 -15.79 1.13 8.19
C ASP A 112 -15.69 1.76 6.79
N ARG A 113 -16.42 1.23 5.79
CA ARG A 113 -16.36 1.69 4.39
C ARG A 113 -16.56 3.19 4.23
N GLY A 114 -17.58 3.75 4.90
CA GLY A 114 -17.88 5.19 4.83
C GLY A 114 -16.75 6.04 5.41
N GLU A 115 -16.19 5.59 6.53
CA GLU A 115 -15.11 6.28 7.22
C GLU A 115 -13.80 6.20 6.44
N ILE A 116 -13.45 5.02 5.90
CA ILE A 116 -12.29 4.85 5.02
C ILE A 116 -12.38 5.79 3.82
N LYS A 117 -13.54 5.88 3.17
CA LYS A 117 -13.75 6.81 2.03
C LYS A 117 -13.52 8.27 2.45
N ARG A 118 -14.02 8.67 3.62
CA ARG A 118 -13.83 10.01 4.18
C ARG A 118 -12.35 10.32 4.43
N LEU A 119 -11.62 9.38 5.04
CA LEU A 119 -10.20 9.50 5.36
C LEU A 119 -9.35 9.60 4.09
N LEU A 120 -9.58 8.73 3.10
CA LEU A 120 -8.90 8.80 1.80
C LEU A 120 -9.12 10.16 1.13
N THR A 121 -10.36 10.64 1.11
CA THR A 121 -10.68 11.97 0.56
C THR A 121 -9.92 13.09 1.28
N ALA A 122 -9.78 13.00 2.61
CA ALA A 122 -9.03 13.98 3.39
C ALA A 122 -7.53 13.96 3.08
N ILE A 123 -6.92 12.77 3.02
CA ILE A 123 -5.52 12.56 2.64
C ILE A 123 -5.25 13.15 1.25
N ARG A 124 -6.08 12.81 0.25
CA ARG A 124 -5.93 13.29 -1.14
C ARG A 124 -5.91 14.82 -1.26
N ARG A 125 -6.68 15.52 -0.42
CA ARG A 125 -6.77 16.99 -0.45
C ARG A 125 -5.56 17.69 0.17
N LYS A 126 -4.79 16.99 1.01
CA LYS A 126 -3.78 17.62 1.88
C LYS A 126 -2.37 17.15 1.60
N THR A 127 -2.21 15.95 1.04
CA THR A 127 -0.90 15.33 0.82
C THR A 127 -0.79 14.74 -0.57
N ALA A 128 0.36 14.97 -1.20
CA ALA A 128 0.86 14.14 -2.29
C ALA A 128 1.79 13.07 -1.71
N THR A 129 1.65 11.82 -2.15
CA THR A 129 2.46 10.70 -1.66
C THR A 129 3.16 10.02 -2.82
N THR A 130 4.43 9.69 -2.64
CA THR A 130 5.19 8.78 -3.51
C THR A 130 5.61 7.57 -2.68
N ALA A 131 5.25 6.35 -3.09
CA ALA A 131 5.58 5.16 -2.32
C ALA A 131 6.89 4.54 -2.81
N VAL A 132 7.96 4.82 -2.07
CA VAL A 132 9.28 4.25 -2.32
C VAL A 132 9.48 2.99 -1.47
N GLY A 133 10.00 1.92 -2.06
CA GLY A 133 10.21 0.65 -1.38
C GLY A 133 11.44 -0.09 -1.88
N GLY A 134 12.08 -0.84 -1.00
CA GLY A 134 13.26 -1.63 -1.32
C GLY A 134 13.61 -2.62 -0.23
N ASN A 135 14.48 -3.58 -0.55
CA ASN A 135 15.04 -4.47 0.45
C ASN A 135 16.15 -3.72 1.20
N ILE A 136 15.85 -3.25 2.41
CA ILE A 136 16.78 -2.49 3.26
C ILE A 136 18.10 -3.26 3.47
N HIS A 137 18.04 -4.59 3.65
CA HIS A 137 19.25 -5.41 3.81
C HIS A 137 20.14 -5.42 2.57
N ALA A 138 19.55 -5.35 1.37
CA ALA A 138 20.32 -5.27 0.13
C ALA A 138 20.96 -3.89 -0.09
N LEU A 139 20.46 -2.86 0.60
CA LEU A 139 20.92 -1.47 0.50
C LEU A 139 21.94 -1.10 1.57
N GLN A 140 22.11 -1.91 2.61
CA GLN A 140 23.16 -1.74 3.62
C GLN A 140 24.53 -2.06 3.00
N GLY A 141 25.19 -1.03 2.47
CA GLY A 141 26.56 -1.14 1.95
C GLY A 141 27.62 -1.33 3.05
N SER A 142 27.31 -0.94 4.29
CA SER A 142 28.14 -1.18 5.48
C SER A 142 27.27 -1.40 6.72
N SER A 143 27.81 -2.07 7.74
CA SER A 143 27.10 -2.42 8.97
C SER A 143 26.71 -1.23 9.86
N ASN A 144 27.18 -0.01 9.53
CA ASN A 144 27.02 1.19 10.35
C ASN A 144 26.06 2.24 9.76
N GLU A 145 25.42 1.97 8.61
CA GLU A 145 24.43 2.91 8.06
C GLU A 145 23.13 2.88 8.86
N SER A 146 22.65 4.07 9.27
CA SER A 146 21.38 4.20 9.96
C SER A 146 20.20 3.93 9.01
N LEU A 147 19.10 3.40 9.55
CA LEU A 147 17.86 3.19 8.79
C LEU A 147 17.35 4.50 8.15
N ALA A 148 17.50 5.62 8.86
CA ALA A 148 17.13 6.94 8.37
C ALA A 148 17.93 7.33 7.12
N LEU A 149 19.24 7.05 7.10
CA LEU A 149 20.07 7.31 5.93
C LEU A 149 19.68 6.43 4.74
N ILE A 150 19.34 5.16 4.98
CA ILE A 150 18.89 4.24 3.92
C ILE A 150 17.55 4.70 3.34
N ALA A 151 16.59 5.08 4.19
CA ALA A 151 15.31 5.63 3.76
C ALA A 151 15.48 6.93 2.96
N PHE A 152 16.38 7.81 3.41
CA PHE A 152 16.72 9.03 2.68
C PHE A 152 17.34 8.74 1.31
N LYS A 153 18.30 7.81 1.22
CA LYS A 153 18.91 7.40 -0.06
C LYS A 153 17.87 6.85 -1.04
N LEU A 154 16.93 6.04 -0.55
CA LEU A 154 15.82 5.52 -1.36
C LEU A 154 14.95 6.64 -1.91
N PHE A 155 14.50 7.55 -1.03
CA PHE A 155 13.74 8.73 -1.44
C PHE A 155 14.52 9.58 -2.45
N ALA A 156 15.79 9.85 -2.17
CA ALA A 156 16.60 10.72 -3.00
C ALA A 156 16.83 10.14 -4.40
N ALA A 157 17.04 8.82 -4.51
CA ALA A 157 17.14 8.12 -5.77
C ALA A 157 15.84 8.21 -6.59
N GLU A 158 14.68 8.04 -5.95
CA GLU A 158 13.37 8.18 -6.62
C GLU A 158 13.15 9.59 -7.16
N GLN A 159 13.62 10.61 -6.44
CA GLN A 159 13.53 12.00 -6.88
C GLN A 159 14.62 12.40 -7.90
N GLY A 160 15.49 11.47 -8.30
CA GLY A 160 16.56 11.70 -9.29
C GLY A 160 17.79 12.44 -8.74
N TYR A 161 17.96 12.52 -7.42
CA TYR A 161 19.16 13.11 -6.82
C TYR A 161 20.38 12.17 -6.92
N THR A 162 21.57 12.77 -6.97
CA THR A 162 22.84 12.03 -7.16
C THR A 162 23.20 11.16 -5.96
N HIS A 163 23.93 10.06 -6.17
CA HIS A 163 24.29 9.11 -5.11
C HIS A 163 25.52 9.50 -4.25
N ASN A 164 26.09 10.70 -4.43
CA ASN A 164 27.24 11.17 -3.65
C ASN A 164 26.77 11.88 -2.37
N TRP A 165 26.40 11.08 -1.38
CA TRP A 165 26.07 11.55 -0.04
C TRP A 165 27.27 11.23 0.85
N ALA A 166 28.28 12.11 0.81
CA ALA A 166 29.50 12.00 1.62
C ALA A 166 29.22 12.31 3.09
#